data_AF-A0A8T3ZI72-F1
#
_entry.id   AF-A0A8T3ZI72-F1
#
_cell.length_a   1.000
_cell.length_b   1.000
_cell.length_c   1.000
_cell.angle_alpha   90.00
_cell.angle_beta   90.00
_cell.angle_gamma   90.00
#
_symmetry.space_group_name_H-M   'P 1'
#
loop_
_entity.id
_entity.type
_entity.pdbx_description
1 polymer ?
#
loop_
_entity_poly.entity_id
_entity_poly.type
_entity_poly.pdbx_seq_one_letter_code
_entity_poly.pdbx_strand_id
1 'polypeptide(L)'
;MDIIEKLPALNHTVGTNEVVKGIKAGRIDMVVFAKNCPEFLVKKIKETKSIEMYIFNGDQKNLGTRLGKPFPVALVGYENKGDHKSVIY
;
A
#
# COMPACT_ATOMS: atom_id res chain seq x y z
N MET A 1 -10.52 8.14 -12.82
CA MET A 1 -10.78 8.27 -11.37
C MET A 1 -10.64 6.89 -10.68
N ASP A 2 -9.71 6.02 -11.15
CA ASP A 2 -9.95 4.56 -11.09
C ASP A 2 -8.98 3.75 -10.21
N ILE A 3 -7.88 4.34 -9.75
CA ILE A 3 -6.88 3.60 -8.96
C ILE A 3 -7.41 3.23 -7.58
N ILE A 4 -8.17 4.13 -6.94
CA ILE A 4 -8.67 3.98 -5.57
C ILE A 4 -9.73 2.85 -5.46
N GLU A 5 -10.52 2.63 -6.51
CA GLU A 5 -11.51 1.55 -6.57
C GLU A 5 -10.86 0.18 -6.81
N LYS A 6 -9.73 0.13 -7.52
CA LYS A 6 -8.99 -1.11 -7.79
C LYS A 6 -8.03 -1.51 -6.67
N LEU A 7 -7.75 -0.64 -5.71
CA LEU A 7 -6.91 -0.93 -4.55
C LEU A 7 -7.22 -2.26 -3.86
N PRO A 8 -8.46 -2.58 -3.43
CA PRO A 8 -8.73 -3.84 -2.73
C PRO A 8 -8.52 -5.09 -3.58
N ALA A 9 -8.57 -4.99 -4.92
CA ALA A 9 -8.38 -6.11 -5.83
C ALA A 9 -6.90 -6.39 -6.15
N LEU A 10 -6.01 -5.44 -5.89
CA LEU A 10 -4.58 -5.58 -6.11
C LEU A 10 -3.92 -6.31 -4.94
N ASN A 11 -2.84 -7.04 -5.25
CA ASN A 11 -2.06 -7.71 -4.23
C ASN A 11 -1.39 -6.65 -3.36
N HIS A 12 -1.79 -6.60 -2.10
CA HIS A 12 -1.43 -5.51 -1.20
C HIS A 12 -0.83 -6.04 0.09
N THR A 13 0.18 -5.32 0.55
CA THR A 13 0.91 -5.60 1.78
C THR A 13 0.61 -4.49 2.78
N VAL A 14 0.10 -4.88 3.94
CA VAL A 14 -0.17 -3.96 5.06
C VAL A 14 1.00 -3.97 6.04
N GLY A 15 1.30 -2.82 6.62
CA GLY A 15 2.30 -2.68 7.67
C GLY A 15 3.66 -2.16 7.18
N THR A 16 4.21 -1.20 7.91
CA THR A 16 5.42 -0.47 7.53
C THR A 16 6.62 -1.37 7.29
N ASN A 17 6.87 -2.34 8.17
CA ASN A 17 8.05 -3.19 8.07
C ASN A 17 8.00 -4.09 6.83
N GLU A 18 6.83 -4.67 6.57
CA GLU A 18 6.59 -5.55 5.44
C GLU A 18 6.68 -4.78 4.12
N VAL A 19 6.09 -3.59 4.08
CA VAL A 19 6.19 -2.69 2.92
C VAL A 19 7.62 -2.27 2.68
N VAL A 20 8.36 -1.80 3.69
CA VAL A 20 9.78 -1.42 3.54
C VAL A 20 10.62 -2.61 3.05
N LYS A 21 10.34 -3.84 3.50
CA LYS A 21 11.01 -5.04 2.98
C LYS A 21 10.65 -5.29 1.52
N GLY A 22 9.38 -5.20 1.14
CA GLY A 22 8.92 -5.41 -0.24
C GLY A 22 9.48 -4.37 -1.20
N ILE A 23 9.58 -3.11 -0.76
CA ILE A 23 10.23 -2.02 -1.48
C ILE A 23 11.70 -2.34 -1.72
N LYS A 24 12.45 -2.71 -0.67
CA LYS A 24 13.86 -3.07 -0.80
C LYS A 24 14.08 -4.28 -1.70
N ALA A 25 13.11 -5.20 -1.73
CA ALA A 25 13.12 -6.37 -2.59
C ALA A 25 12.66 -6.08 -4.03
N GLY A 26 12.25 -4.84 -4.35
CA GLY A 26 11.73 -4.47 -5.67
C GLY A 26 10.40 -5.13 -6.03
N ARG A 27 9.60 -5.53 -5.03
CA ARG A 27 8.28 -6.15 -5.23
C ARG A 27 7.14 -5.15 -5.18
N ILE A 28 7.36 -4.03 -4.49
CA ILE A 28 6.35 -2.98 -4.26
C ILE A 28 6.75 -1.77 -5.08
N ASP A 29 5.85 -1.37 -5.98
CA ASP A 29 6.04 -0.27 -6.91
C ASP A 29 5.21 0.96 -6.50
N MET A 30 4.18 0.75 -5.67
CA MET A 30 3.23 1.77 -5.26
C MET A 30 2.93 1.67 -3.78
N VAL A 31 2.83 2.82 -3.10
CA VAL A 31 2.45 2.92 -1.70
C VAL A 31 1.35 3.96 -1.52
N VAL A 32 0.28 3.57 -0.83
CA VAL A 32 -0.83 4.45 -0.47
C VAL A 32 -0.76 4.73 1.04
N PHE A 33 -0.79 6.00 1.39
CA PHE A 33 -0.82 6.49 2.76
C PHE A 33 -2.23 6.99 3.11
N ALA A 34 -2.65 6.76 4.34
CA ALA A 34 -3.83 7.43 4.88
C ALA A 34 -3.53 8.92 5.13
N LYS A 35 -4.57 9.76 5.15
CA LYS A 35 -4.43 11.19 5.43
C LYS A 35 -3.80 11.48 6.79
N ASN A 36 -4.15 10.68 7.80
CA ASN A 36 -3.59 10.78 9.16
C ASN A 36 -2.32 9.92 9.34
N CYS A 37 -1.50 9.77 8.30
CA CYS A 37 -0.25 9.03 8.40
C CYS A 37 0.86 9.94 8.94
N PRO A 38 1.59 9.53 9.99
CA PRO A 38 2.64 10.35 10.56
C PRO A 38 3.81 10.55 9.58
N GLU A 39 4.33 11.76 9.51
CA GLU A 39 5.32 12.18 8.49
C GLU A 39 6.61 11.36 8.52
N PHE A 40 7.02 10.82 9.68
CA PHE A 40 8.22 9.99 9.78
C PHE A 40 8.12 8.73 8.91
N LEU A 41 6.91 8.15 8.75
CA LEU A 41 6.68 6.99 7.89
C LEU A 41 6.81 7.37 6.42
N VAL A 42 6.23 8.50 6.04
CA VAL A 42 6.30 9.02 4.67
C VAL A 42 7.74 9.31 4.28
N LYS A 43 8.51 9.97 5.16
CA LYS A 43 9.94 10.23 4.94
C LYS A 43 10.74 8.93 4.77
N LYS A 44 10.49 7.94 5.64
CA LYS A 44 11.18 6.64 5.58
C LYS A 44 10.95 5.91 4.24
N ILE A 45 9.73 5.96 3.70
CA ILE A 45 9.42 5.39 2.39
C ILE A 45 10.04 6.22 1.27
N LYS A 46 9.94 7.55 1.36
CA LYS A 46 10.52 8.49 0.38
C LYS A 46 12.03 8.34 0.24
N GLU A 47 12.74 8.04 1.32
CA GLU A 47 14.18 7.75 1.31
C GLU A 47 14.54 6.43 0.60
N THR A 48 13.60 5.47 0.49
CA THR A 48 13.90 4.13 -0.05
C THR A 48 13.92 4.08 -1.59
N LYS A 49 13.61 5.21 -2.27
CA LYS A 49 13.70 5.47 -3.73
C LYS A 49 12.81 4.63 -4.67
N SER A 50 12.33 5.31 -5.73
CA SER A 50 11.63 4.80 -6.92
C SER A 50 10.25 4.12 -6.75
N ILE A 51 9.42 4.64 -5.84
CA ILE A 51 8.04 4.17 -5.66
C ILE A 51 7.04 5.30 -5.79
N GLU A 52 5.92 5.01 -6.42
CA GLU A 52 4.81 5.93 -6.50
C GLU A 52 4.11 6.05 -5.15
N MET A 53 4.03 7.27 -4.64
CA MET A 53 3.40 7.57 -3.36
C MET A 53 2.06 8.26 -3.60
N TYR A 54 0.99 7.70 -3.04
CA TYR A 54 -0.36 8.23 -3.14
C TYR A 54 -0.91 8.53 -1.75
N ILE A 55 -1.59 9.66 -1.59
CA ILE A 55 -2.26 10.00 -0.34
C ILE A 55 -3.76 9.77 -0.53
N PHE A 56 -4.29 8.83 0.23
CA PHE A 56 -5.72 8.59 0.32
C PHE A 56 -6.34 9.67 1.19
N ASN A 57 -7.38 10.33 0.68
CA ASN A 57 -8.02 11.47 1.36
C ASN A 57 -8.89 11.05 2.58
N GLY A 58 -8.92 9.77 2.93
CA GLY A 58 -9.58 9.25 4.12
C GLY A 58 -8.62 8.86 5.24
N ASP A 59 -9.17 8.73 6.44
CA ASP A 59 -8.45 8.27 7.63
C ASP A 59 -7.99 6.82 7.54
N GLN A 60 -7.09 6.43 8.44
CA GLN A 60 -6.56 5.07 8.57
C GLN A 60 -7.68 4.03 8.71
N LYS A 61 -8.77 4.41 9.38
CA LYS A 61 -9.96 3.57 9.55
C LYS A 61 -10.69 3.36 8.22
N ASN A 62 -10.91 4.42 7.45
CA ASN A 62 -11.54 4.34 6.13
C ASN A 62 -10.69 3.54 5.15
N LEU A 63 -9.35 3.71 5.19
CA LEU A 63 -8.44 2.93 4.37
C LEU A 63 -8.53 1.43 4.73
N GLY A 64 -8.50 1.09 6.03
CA GLY A 64 -8.67 -0.28 6.52
C GLY A 64 -10.01 -0.89 6.10
N THR A 65 -11.12 -0.16 6.27
CA THR A 65 -12.45 -0.60 5.85
C THR A 65 -12.53 -0.84 4.35
N ARG A 66 -11.90 0.02 3.52
CA ARG A 66 -11.83 -0.16 2.06
C ARG A 66 -11.10 -1.44 1.66
N LEU A 67 -10.10 -1.84 2.45
CA LEU A 67 -9.32 -3.07 2.28
C LEU A 67 -9.98 -4.30 2.93
N GLY A 68 -11.15 -4.14 3.57
CA GLY A 68 -11.81 -5.22 4.31
C GLY A 68 -11.10 -5.63 5.60
N LYS A 69 -10.20 -4.79 6.14
CA LYS A 69 -9.51 -5.04 7.41
C LYS A 69 -10.29 -4.41 8.57
N PRO A 70 -10.50 -5.14 9.69
CA PRO A 70 -11.21 -4.62 10.85
C PRO A 70 -10.38 -3.63 11.71
N PHE A 71 -9.13 -3.36 11.31
CA PHE A 71 -8.20 -2.47 12.01
C PHE A 71 -7.76 -1.29 11.12
N PRO A 72 -7.39 -0.14 11.72
CA PRO A 72 -6.91 1.01 10.97
C PRO A 72 -5.56 0.72 10.31
N VAL A 73 -5.41 1.15 9.07
CA VAL A 73 -4.20 0.96 8.28
C VAL A 73 -3.60 2.31 7.93
N ALA A 74 -2.37 2.56 8.39
CA ALA A 74 -1.67 3.83 8.15
C ALA A 74 -1.07 3.92 6.74
N LEU A 75 -0.58 2.79 6.22
CA LEU A 75 0.02 2.68 4.89
C LEU A 75 -0.18 1.29 4.32
N VAL A 76 -0.26 1.23 3.00
CA VAL A 76 -0.35 -0.01 2.22
C VAL A 76 0.59 0.05 1.04
N GLY A 77 1.39 -1.00 0.85
CA GLY A 77 2.16 -1.20 -0.37
C GLY A 77 1.40 -2.09 -1.34
N TYR A 78 1.44 -1.77 -2.62
CA TYR A 78 0.90 -2.57 -3.70
C TYR A 78 2.05 -3.11 -4.53
N GLU A 79 2.00 -4.41 -4.79
CA GLU A 79 2.90 -5.07 -5.71
C GLU A 79 2.31 -4.93 -7.11
N ASN A 80 3.04 -4.35 -8.08
CA ASN A 80 2.59 -4.34 -9.46
C ASN A 80 2.89 -5.69 -10.12
N LYS A 81 2.27 -6.75 -9.61
CA LYS A 81 2.20 -8.03 -10.31
C LYS A 81 0.94 -7.99 -11.16
N GLY A 82 1.11 -7.64 -12.43
CA GLY A 82 0.09 -7.93 -13.43
C GLY A 82 -0.31 -9.41 -13.28
N ASP A 83 -1.54 -9.62 -12.80
CA ASP A 83 -2.32 -10.85 -12.81
C ASP A 83 -1.51 -12.15 -12.97
N HIS A 84 -0.65 -12.49 -12.00
CA HIS A 84 -0.22 -13.88 -11.86
C HIS A 84 -1.17 -14.54 -10.88
N LYS A 85 -2.37 -14.86 -11.38
CA LYS A 85 -3.14 -15.99 -10.87
C LYS A 85 -2.20 -17.19 -10.89
N SER A 86 -1.56 -17.48 -9.77
CA SER A 86 -1.05 -18.83 -9.49
C SER A 86 -2.28 -19.74 -9.35
N VAL A 87 -2.84 -20.12 -10.50
CA VAL A 87 -3.67 -21.31 -10.60
C VAL A 87 -2.68 -22.47 -10.66
N ILE A 88 -2.40 -23.03 -9.50
CA ILE A 88 -1.79 -24.34 -9.36
C ILE A 88 -2.84 -25.38 -9.78
N TYR A 89 -2.56 -26.13 -10.85
CA TYR A 89 -3.20 -27.41 -11.18
C TYR A 89 -2.14 -28.51 -11.11
#